data_AF-T1FXF7-F1
#
_entry.id   AF-T1FXF7-F1
#
_cell.length_a   1.000
_cell.length_b   1.000
_cell.length_c   1.000
_cell.angle_alpha   90.00
_cell.angle_beta   90.00
_cell.angle_gamma   90.00
#
_symmetry.space_group_name_H-M   'P 1'
#
loop_
_entity.id
_entity.type
_entity.pdbx_description
1 polymer ?
#
loop_
_entity_poly.entity_id
_entity_poly.type
_entity_poly.pdbx_seq_one_letter_code
_entity_poly.pdbx_strand_id
1 'polypeptide(L)' 'MTQDYWENLYQLTLKANGPGNVLFFMIVIFLGSFYLVNLILAIVAMSYDDCRKQDQEAEDAEAEEALVTFTSFIFLILKY' A
#
# COMPACT_ATOMS: atom_id res chain seq x y z
N MET A 1 7.88 -1.77 -13.61
CA MET A 1 6.70 -2.37 -14.28
C MET A 1 6.63 -1.73 -15.66
N THR A 2 6.93 -2.37 -16.79
CA THR A 2 6.80 -3.78 -17.18
C THR A 2 8.06 -4.37 -17.82
N GLN A 3 9.22 -3.71 -17.74
CA GLN A 3 10.43 -4.17 -18.44
C GLN A 3 10.18 -4.35 -19.95
N ASP A 4 9.16 -3.70 -20.52
CA ASP A 4 8.93 -3.68 -21.96
C ASP A 4 9.91 -2.70 -22.62
N TYR A 5 10.46 -3.07 -23.78
CA TYR A 5 11.42 -2.27 -24.55
C TYR A 5 12.84 -2.12 -23.94
N TRP A 6 13.15 -2.84 -22.86
CA TRP A 6 14.48 -2.83 -22.22
C TRP A 6 15.60 -3.29 -23.15
N GLU A 7 15.33 -4.30 -23.99
CA GLU A 7 16.31 -4.91 -24.88
C GLU A 7 16.69 -3.97 -26.03
N ASN A 8 15.74 -3.15 -26.49
CA ASN A 8 15.97 -2.13 -27.50
C ASN A 8 16.78 -0.95 -26.92
N LEU A 9 16.45 -0.54 -25.69
CA LEU A 9 17.23 0.46 -24.95
C LEU A 9 18.67 -0.01 -24.69
N TYR A 10 18.82 -1.28 -24.30
CA TYR A 10 20.10 -1.96 -24.10
C TYR A 10 20.96 -1.98 -25.38
N GLN A 11 20.36 -2.33 -26.51
CA GLN A 11 21.00 -2.29 -27.84
C GLN A 11 21.44 -0.87 -28.23
N LEU A 12 20.60 0.13 -27.96
CA LEU A 12 20.91 1.56 -28.19
C LEU A 12 22.08 2.03 -27.31
N THR A 13 22.08 1.69 -26.02
CA THR A 13 23.17 2.05 -25.10
C THR A 13 24.49 1.39 -25.49
N LEU A 14 24.47 0.12 -25.90
CA LEU A 14 25.65 -0.58 -26.43
C LEU A 14 26.23 0.10 -27.68
N LYS A 15 25.35 0.51 -28.62
CA LYS A 15 25.77 1.24 -29.82
C LYS A 15 26.34 2.62 -29.52
N ALA A 16 25.82 3.32 -28.51
CA ALA A 16 26.19 4.71 -28.23
C ALA A 16 27.40 4.87 -27.29
N ASN A 17 27.60 3.96 -26.33
CA ASN A 17 28.54 4.17 -25.21
C ASN A 17 29.51 2.99 -24.95
N GLY A 18 29.49 1.95 -25.78
CA GLY A 18 30.34 0.76 -25.62
C GLY A 18 29.92 -0.16 -24.44
N PRO A 19 30.50 -1.37 -24.34
CA PRO A 19 30.02 -2.44 -23.45
C PRO A 19 30.18 -2.16 -21.94
N GLY A 20 30.95 -1.14 -21.54
CA GLY A 20 31.20 -0.83 -20.13
C GLY A 20 29.97 -0.30 -19.36
N ASN A 21 29.04 0.37 -20.03
CA ASN A 21 27.86 1.00 -19.41
C ASN A 21 26.69 0.03 -19.17
N VAL A 22 26.81 -1.21 -19.65
CA VAL A 22 25.82 -2.28 -19.47
C VAL A 22 25.65 -2.67 -18.00
N LEU A 23 26.75 -2.75 -17.25
CA LEU A 23 26.74 -3.19 -15.86
C LEU A 23 25.98 -2.21 -14.95
N PHE A 24 26.12 -0.91 -15.22
CA PHE A 24 25.38 0.14 -14.52
C PHE A 24 23.86 -0.01 -14.73
N PHE A 25 23.44 -0.22 -15.98
CA PHE A 25 22.03 -0.44 -16.31
C PHE A 25 21.49 -1.72 -15.67
N MET A 26 22.27 -2.79 -15.65
CA MET A 26 21.86 -4.05 -15.04
C MET A 26 21.57 -3.87 -13.54
N ILE A 27 22.45 -3.18 -12.80
CA ILE A 27 22.25 -2.89 -11.38
C ILE A 27 21.05 -1.97 -11.17
N VAL A 28 20.90 -0.90 -11.95
CA VAL A 28 19.77 0.03 -11.82
C VAL A 28 18.43 -0.63 -12.12
N ILE A 29 18.34 -1.50 -13.13
CA ILE A 29 17.09 -2.21 -13.43
C ILE A 29 16.76 -3.25 -12.35
N PHE A 30 17.76 -4.00 -11.89
CA PHE A 30 17.55 -4.98 -10.82
C PHE A 30 17.14 -4.28 -9.52
N LEU A 31 17.96 -3.36 -9.04
CA LEU A 31 17.74 -2.66 -7.77
C LEU A 31 16.51 -1.76 -7.85
N GLY A 32 16.31 -1.06 -8.97
CA GLY A 32 15.16 -0.18 -9.19
C GLY A 32 13.85 -0.94 -9.23
N SER A 33 13.78 -2.12 -9.86
CA SER A 33 12.54 -2.90 -9.92
C SER A 33 12.15 -3.46 -8.55
N PHE A 34 13.11 -4.03 -7.80
CA PHE A 34 12.84 -4.51 -6.45
C PHE A 34 12.47 -3.36 -5.50
N TYR A 35 13.16 -2.22 -5.59
CA TYR A 35 12.86 -1.07 -4.75
C TYR A 35 11.46 -0.50 -5.06
N LEU A 36 11.10 -0.37 -6.34
CA LEU A 36 9.78 0.12 -6.74
C LEU A 36 8.65 -0.84 -6.31
N VAL A 37 8.85 -2.15 -6.46
CA VAL A 37 7.85 -3.14 -6.01
C VAL A 37 7.69 -3.11 -4.49
N ASN A 38 8.79 -3.09 -3.73
CA ASN A 38 8.74 -3.00 -2.27
C ASN A 38 8.12 -1.68 -1.79
N LEU A 39 8.38 -0.57 -2.50
CA LEU A 39 7.78 0.73 -2.19
C LEU A 39 6.27 0.72 -2.44
N ILE A 40 5.81 0.18 -3.57
CA ILE A 40 4.37 0.02 -3.86
C ILE A 40 3.72 -0.88 -2.81
N LEU A 41 4.36 -2.02 -2.48
CA LEU A 41 3.83 -2.97 -1.51
C LEU A 41 3.73 -2.35 -0.10
N ALA A 42 4.72 -1.55 0.30
CA ALA A 42 4.69 -0.80 1.55
C ALA A 42 3.55 0.24 1.56
N ILE A 43 3.38 1.02 0.49
CA ILE A 43 2.29 2.01 0.38
C ILE A 43 0.92 1.33 0.45
N VAL A 44 0.78 0.23 -0.29
CA VAL A 44 -0.46 -0.55 -0.34
C VAL A 44 -0.77 -1.14 1.04
N ALA A 45 0.23 -1.75 1.71
CA ALA A 45 0.07 -2.25 3.08
C ALA A 45 -0.35 -1.14 4.07
N MET A 46 0.29 0.03 4.00
CA MET A 46 -0.09 1.18 4.84
C MET A 46 -1.54 1.62 4.58
N SER A 47 -1.95 1.71 3.33
CA SER A 47 -3.34 2.08 2.98
C SER A 47 -4.37 1.04 3.42
N TYR A 48 -4.03 -0.26 3.34
CA TYR A 48 -4.88 -1.34 3.83
C TYR A 48 -5.01 -1.33 5.35
N ASP A 49 -3.91 -1.09 6.07
CA ASP A 49 -3.94 -0.99 7.53
C ASP A 49 -4.72 0.24 8.01
N ASP A 50 -4.59 1.39 7.35
CA ASP A 50 -5.35 2.60 7.68
C ASP A 50 -6.85 2.41 7.43
N CYS A 51 -7.24 1.78 6.31
CA CYS A 51 -8.63 1.46 6.01
C CYS A 51 -9.21 0.49 7.07
N ARG A 52 -8.47 -0.56 7.41
CA ARG A 52 -8.90 -1.53 8.43
C ARG A 52 -9.05 -0.92 9.81
N LYS A 53 -8.18 0.01 10.20
CA LYS A 53 -8.30 0.69 11.50
C LYS A 53 -9.53 1.59 11.56
N GLN A 54 -9.81 2.33 10.49
CA GLN A 54 -11.01 3.17 10.42
C GLN A 54 -12.30 2.36 10.47
N ASP A 55 -12.36 1.24 9.74
CA ASP A 55 -13.53 0.36 9.77
C ASP A 55 -13.75 -0.25 11.18
N GLN A 56 -12.68 -0.69 11.83
CA GLN A 56 -12.77 -1.25 13.19
C GLN A 56 -13.20 -0.19 14.22
N GLU A 57 -12.62 1.01 14.17
CA GLU A 57 -12.98 2.11 15.08
C GLU A 57 -14.43 2.56 14.91
N ALA A 58 -14.96 2.52 13.67
CA ALA A 58 -16.37 2.82 13.40
C ALA A 58 -17.30 1.74 13.96
N GLU A 59 -16.99 0.46 13.76
CA GLU A 59 -17.78 -0.66 14.33
C GLU A 59 -17.80 -0.62 15.87
N ASP A 60 -16.65 -0.34 16.49
CA ASP A 60 -16.54 -0.26 17.95
C ASP A 60 -17.34 0.95 18.51
N ALA A 61 -17.34 2.09 17.81
CA ALA A 61 -18.12 3.27 18.19
C ALA A 61 -19.64 3.03 18.07
N GLU A 62 -20.11 2.40 16.98
CA GLU A 62 -21.51 2.05 16.80
C GLU A 62 -22.01 1.07 17.89
N ALA A 63 -21.18 0.10 18.27
CA ALA A 63 -21.49 -0.81 19.35
C ALA A 63 -21.60 -0.09 20.71
N GLU A 64 -20.71 0.86 21.00
CA GLU A 64 -20.78 1.67 22.22
C GLU A 64 -22.04 2.54 22.27
N GLU A 65 -22.39 3.21 21.17
CA GLU A 65 -23.62 4.01 21.08
C GLU A 65 -24.89 3.17 21.27
N ALA A 66 -24.92 1.96 20.70
CA ALA A 66 -26.04 1.03 20.89
C ALA A 66 -26.19 0.60 22.36
N LEU A 67 -25.09 0.32 23.06
CA LEU A 67 -25.11 -0.03 24.48
C LEU A 67 -25.53 1.16 25.36
N VAL A 68 -25.08 2.38 25.07
CA VAL A 68 -25.48 3.59 25.79
C VAL A 68 -26.97 3.87 25.61
N THR A 69 -27.47 3.71 24.39
CA THR A 69 -28.89 3.87 24.07
C THR A 69 -29.74 2.82 24.77
N PHE A 70 -29.33 1.55 24.71
CA PHE A 70 -30.01 0.44 25.39
C PHE A 70 -30.04 0.64 26.92
N THR A 71 -28.91 1.07 27.50
CA THR A 71 -28.81 1.36 28.93
C THR A 71 -29.74 2.50 29.34
N SER A 72 -29.79 3.57 28.54
CA SER A 72 -30.70 4.70 28.77
C SER A 72 -32.17 4.29 28.67
N PHE A 73 -32.50 3.40 27.72
CA PHE A 73 -33.85 2.87 27.55
C PHE A 73 -34.29 1.99 28.73
N ILE A 74 -33.42 1.11 29.23
CA ILE A 74 -33.70 0.32 30.44
C ILE A 74 -33.90 1.23 31.65
N PHE A 75 -33.06 2.26 31.82
CA PHE A 75 -33.19 3.19 32.93
C PHE A 75 -34.51 3.96 32.88
N LEU A 76 -34.98 4.31 31.68
CA LEU A 76 -36.28 4.92 31.48
C LEU A 76 -37.42 3.97 31.90
N ILE A 77 -37.40 2.71 31.44
CA ILE A 77 -38.40 1.70 31.81
C ILE A 77 -38.45 1.47 33.33
N LEU A 78 -37.30 1.46 34.01
CA LEU A 78 -37.24 1.24 35.46
C LEU A 78 -37.69 2.46 36.28
N LYS A 79 -37.78 3.65 35.67
CA LYS A 79 -38.15 4.90 36.34
C LYS A 79 -39.62 5.28 36.16
N TYR A 80 -40.38 4.48 35.40
CA TYR A 80 -41.84 4.57 35.22
C TYR A 80 -42.52 3.31 35.75
#